data_AF-A0A147EWV8-F1
#
_entry.id   AF-A0A147EWV8-F1
#
_cell.length_a   1.000
_cell.length_b   1.000
_cell.length_c   1.000
_cell.angle_alpha   90.00
_cell.angle_beta   90.00
_cell.angle_gamma   90.00
#
_symmetry.space_group_name_H-M   'P 1'
#
loop_
_entity.id
_entity.type
_entity.pdbx_description
1 polymer ?
#
loop_
_entity_poly.entity_id
_entity_poly.type
_entity_poly.pdbx_seq_one_letter_code
_entity_poly.pdbx_strand_id
1 'polypeptide(L)'
;MITSTASRIYFESHQSLDPDLCVTVPAALTTYPHDIEKHPRPWAEERFRRIVRWRAPESGGHFPALEMPDAFVRDLREGMAAVLAAG
;
A
#
# COMPACT_ATOMS: atom_id res chain seq x y z
N MET A 1 -1.77 -22.43 -26.96
CA MET A 1 -2.26 -21.04 -26.86
C MET A 1 -2.24 -20.69 -25.37
N ILE A 2 -1.24 -19.93 -24.94
CA ILE A 2 -1.02 -19.59 -23.52
C ILE A 2 -1.86 -18.35 -23.22
N THR A 3 -3.09 -18.54 -22.73
CA THR A 3 -3.87 -17.42 -22.16
C THR A 3 -3.40 -17.22 -20.73
N SER A 4 -2.35 -16.42 -20.52
CA SER A 4 -1.92 -16.00 -19.19
C SER A 4 -2.91 -14.97 -18.65
N THR A 5 -3.94 -15.44 -17.94
CA THR A 5 -4.98 -14.59 -17.32
C THR A 5 -4.37 -13.60 -16.32
N ALA A 6 -3.29 -13.95 -15.64
CA ALA A 6 -2.57 -13.06 -14.74
C ALA A 6 -1.97 -11.83 -15.43
N SER A 7 -1.55 -11.95 -16.70
CA SER A 7 -0.97 -10.84 -17.45
C SER A 7 -2.02 -9.90 -18.05
N ARG A 8 -3.29 -10.31 -18.08
CA ARG A 8 -4.39 -9.53 -18.69
C ARG A 8 -4.68 -8.24 -17.91
N ILE A 9 -4.49 -8.26 -16.59
CA ILE A 9 -4.69 -7.08 -15.73
C ILE A 9 -3.84 -5.90 -16.17
N TYR A 10 -2.64 -6.12 -16.73
CA TYR A 10 -1.81 -5.03 -17.25
C TYR A 10 -2.54 -4.29 -18.37
N PHE A 11 -3.09 -4.99 -19.37
CA PHE A 11 -3.83 -4.33 -20.44
C PHE A 11 -5.09 -3.61 -19.92
N GLU A 12 -5.83 -4.24 -18.99
CA GLU A 12 -7.09 -3.70 -18.48
C GLU A 12 -6.90 -2.51 -17.54
N SER A 13 -5.87 -2.49 -16.71
CA SER A 13 -5.65 -1.43 -15.72
C SER A 13 -4.93 -0.21 -16.28
N HIS A 14 -4.15 -0.35 -17.37
CA HIS A 14 -3.38 0.75 -17.96
C HIS A 14 -4.24 1.92 -18.45
N GLN A 15 -5.55 1.73 -18.62
CA GLN A 15 -6.48 2.77 -19.09
C GLN A 15 -7.49 3.22 -18.03
N SER A 16 -7.40 2.76 -16.78
CA SER A 16 -8.39 3.01 -15.73
C SER A 16 -7.89 3.84 -14.55
N LEU A 17 -6.75 4.52 -14.70
CA LEU A 17 -6.20 5.39 -13.66
C LEU A 17 -6.96 6.72 -13.65
N ASP A 18 -7.89 6.87 -12.71
CA ASP A 18 -8.50 8.15 -12.36
C ASP A 18 -7.57 8.90 -11.39
N PRO A 19 -6.93 10.00 -11.82
CA PRO A 19 -6.01 10.77 -10.98
C PRO A 19 -6.73 11.50 -9.83
N ASP A 20 -8.04 11.74 -9.92
CA ASP A 20 -8.81 12.45 -8.91
C ASP A 20 -9.39 11.52 -7.84
N LEU A 21 -9.29 10.20 -8.05
CA LEU A 21 -9.79 9.21 -7.12
C LEU A 21 -9.11 9.40 -5.76
N CYS A 22 -9.88 9.66 -4.70
CA CYS A 22 -9.38 9.88 -3.34
C CYS A 22 -9.91 8.82 -2.37
N VAL A 23 -9.10 8.39 -1.40
CA VAL A 23 -9.51 7.53 -0.28
C VAL A 23 -9.79 8.42 0.94
N THR A 24 -11.05 8.48 1.36
CA THR A 24 -11.50 9.33 2.50
C THR A 24 -11.71 8.54 3.79
N VAL A 25 -11.71 7.20 3.72
CA VAL A 25 -11.79 6.31 4.88
C VAL A 25 -10.46 6.23 5.63
N PRO A 26 -10.45 5.88 6.93
CA PRO A 26 -9.21 5.64 7.68
C PRO A 26 -8.30 4.62 6.98
N ALA A 27 -7.05 4.99 6.77
CA ALA A 27 -6.05 4.13 6.12
C ALA A 27 -4.76 4.08 6.93
N ALA A 28 -4.18 2.88 7.05
CA ALA A 28 -2.83 2.68 7.56
C ALA A 28 -1.90 2.36 6.38
N LEU A 29 -0.77 3.07 6.28
CA LEU A 29 0.18 2.95 5.19
C LEU A 29 1.58 2.66 5.71
N THR A 30 2.29 1.79 4.98
CA THR A 30 3.68 1.41 5.26
C THR A 30 4.49 1.46 3.96
N THR A 31 5.57 2.22 3.96
CA THR A 31 6.45 2.41 2.79
C THR A 31 7.81 1.77 3.04
N TYR A 32 8.20 0.78 2.21
CA TYR A 32 9.45 0.04 2.35
C TYR A 32 10.58 0.65 1.50
N PRO A 33 11.84 0.66 1.96
CA PRO A 33 12.94 1.37 1.33
C PRO A 33 13.36 0.79 -0.03
N HIS A 34 13.17 -0.51 -0.26
CA HIS A 34 13.51 -1.21 -1.50
C HIS A 34 12.29 -1.57 -2.37
N ASP A 35 11.13 -0.96 -2.11
CA ASP A 35 9.97 -1.11 -2.98
C ASP A 35 10.20 -0.37 -4.32
N ILE A 36 9.56 -0.84 -5.38
CA ILE A 36 9.62 -0.30 -6.74
C ILE A 36 8.99 1.10 -6.75
N GLU A 37 7.92 1.27 -5.99
CA GLU A 37 7.10 2.47 -5.96
C GLU A 37 7.36 3.30 -4.70
N LYS A 38 8.37 4.17 -4.78
CA LYS A 38 8.70 5.10 -3.68
C LYS A 38 7.77 6.30 -3.71
N HIS A 39 6.66 6.21 -2.99
CA HIS A 39 5.74 7.33 -2.82
C HIS A 39 6.11 8.12 -1.55
N PRO A 40 6.63 9.36 -1.69
CA PRO A 40 6.83 10.24 -0.56
C PRO A 40 5.50 10.50 0.15
N ARG A 41 5.56 10.69 1.47
CA ARG A 41 4.37 10.95 2.29
C ARG A 41 3.46 12.07 1.74
N PRO A 42 3.96 13.21 1.24
CA PRO A 42 3.09 14.24 0.67
C PRO A 42 2.20 13.75 -0.47
N TRP A 43 2.72 12.88 -1.35
CA TRP A 43 1.93 12.32 -2.46
C TRP A 43 0.90 11.31 -1.97
N ALA A 44 1.25 10.53 -0.94
CA ALA A 44 0.30 9.63 -0.32
C ALA A 44 -0.84 10.39 0.37
N GLU A 45 -0.59 11.55 0.95
CA GLU A 45 -1.61 12.39 1.60
C GLU A 45 -2.58 13.04 0.59
N GLU A 46 -2.15 13.27 -0.66
CA GLU A 46 -3.05 13.72 -1.75
C GLU A 46 -4.08 12.64 -2.09
N ARG A 47 -3.65 11.38 -2.13
CA ARG A 47 -4.50 10.23 -2.46
C ARG A 47 -5.32 9.72 -1.28
N PHE A 48 -4.71 9.63 -0.09
CA PHE A 48 -5.29 9.13 1.15
C PHE A 48 -5.50 10.27 2.13
N ARG A 49 -6.73 10.79 2.19
CA ARG A 49 -7.07 11.99 2.99
C ARG A 49 -7.09 11.74 4.50
N ARG A 50 -7.14 10.47 4.93
CA ARG A 50 -7.27 10.09 6.33
C ARG A 50 -6.28 8.98 6.71
N ILE A 51 -4.99 9.30 6.67
CA ILE A 51 -3.93 8.40 7.13
C ILE A 51 -3.91 8.38 8.66
N VAL A 52 -4.29 7.26 9.27
CA VAL A 52 -4.31 7.08 10.73
C VAL A 52 -3.01 6.48 11.28
N ARG A 53 -2.22 5.85 10.41
CA ARG A 53 -0.90 5.30 10.74
C ARG A 53 0.00 5.38 9.52
N TRP A 54 1.21 5.90 9.71
CA TRP A 54 2.28 5.91 8.71
C TRP A 54 3.52 5.23 9.27
N ARG A 55 4.11 4.30 8.52
CA ARG A 55 5.34 3.60 8.89
C ARG A 55 6.33 3.58 7.73
N ALA A 56 7.61 3.78 8.04
CA ALA A 56 8.70 3.66 7.08
C ALA A 56 9.81 2.82 7.73
N PRO A 57 9.78 1.48 7.59
CA PRO A 57 10.82 0.60 8.15
C PRO A 57 12.19 0.86 7.52
N GLU A 58 13.26 0.55 8.25
CA GLU A 58 14.64 0.72 7.77
C GLU A 58 15.06 -0.35 6.74
N SER A 59 14.30 -1.44 6.63
CA SER A 59 14.57 -2.58 5.75
C SER A 59 13.30 -3.09 5.07
N GLY A 60 13.47 -3.97 4.07
CA GLY A 60 12.39 -4.56 3.27
C GLY A 60 12.16 -3.88 1.92
N GLY A 61 11.48 -4.60 1.04
CA GLY A 61 11.22 -4.20 -0.34
C GLY A 61 9.81 -4.52 -0.80
N HIS A 62 9.70 -4.95 -2.06
CA HIS A 62 8.42 -5.12 -2.75
C HIS A 62 7.56 -6.25 -2.17
N PHE A 63 8.17 -7.26 -1.54
CA PHE A 63 7.46 -8.38 -0.95
C PHE A 63 7.66 -8.43 0.57
N PRO A 64 7.20 -7.43 1.33
CA PRO A 64 7.50 -7.33 2.76
C PRO A 64 6.97 -8.51 3.59
N ALA A 65 5.87 -9.13 3.15
CA ALA A 65 5.32 -10.33 3.76
C ALA A 65 6.24 -11.56 3.62
N LEU A 66 7.06 -11.61 2.57
CA LEU A 66 8.03 -12.69 2.34
C LEU A 66 9.42 -12.34 2.89
N GLU A 67 9.81 -11.08 2.80
CA GLU A 67 11.13 -10.60 3.22
C GLU A 67 11.24 -10.43 4.74
N MET A 68 10.15 -9.99 5.39
CA MET A 68 10.12 -9.66 6.81
C MET A 68 8.79 -10.08 7.46
N PRO A 69 8.45 -11.38 7.46
CA PRO A 69 7.13 -11.87 7.85
C PRO A 69 6.70 -11.41 9.26
N ASP A 70 7.57 -11.52 10.26
CA ASP A 70 7.24 -11.14 11.64
C ASP A 70 7.00 -9.63 11.79
N ALA A 71 7.85 -8.82 11.16
CA ALA A 71 7.71 -7.37 11.17
C ALA A 71 6.44 -6.93 10.44
N PHE A 72 6.16 -7.56 9.29
CA PHE A 72 4.95 -7.32 8.50
C PHE A 72 3.69 -7.69 9.27
N VAL A 73 3.63 -8.87 9.90
CA VAL A 73 2.45 -9.30 10.67
C VAL A 73 2.19 -8.37 11.86
N ARG A 74 3.25 -7.94 12.57
CA ARG A 74 3.11 -6.96 13.65
C ARG A 74 2.57 -5.63 13.13
N ASP A 75 3.15 -5.13 12.04
CA ASP A 75 2.74 -3.87 11.43
C ASP A 75 1.28 -3.89 10.95
N LEU A 76 0.85 -5.00 10.34
CA LEU A 76 -0.52 -5.24 9.93
C LEU A 76 -1.49 -5.19 11.12
N ARG A 77 -1.17 -5.88 12.22
CA ARG A 77 -2.01 -5.88 13.43
C ARG A 77 -2.14 -4.48 14.03
N GLU A 78 -1.03 -3.75 14.13
CA GLU A 78 -1.01 -2.37 14.64
C GLU A 78 -1.77 -1.41 13.71
N GLY A 79 -1.64 -1.58 12.39
CA GLY A 79 -2.37 -0.81 11.39
C GLY A 79 -3.87 -1.03 11.45
N MET A 80 -4.30 -2.30 11.53
CA MET A 80 -5.71 -2.65 11.68
C MET A 80 -6.30 -2.11 12.97
N ALA A 81 -5.57 -2.20 14.09
CA ALA A 81 -6.02 -1.61 15.35
C ALA A 81 -6.21 -0.09 15.24
N ALA A 82 -5.30 0.63 14.58
CA ALA A 82 -5.42 2.08 14.37
C ALA A 82 -6.60 2.45 13.47
N VAL A 83 -6.86 1.66 12.42
CA VAL A 83 -8.02 1.86 11.53
C VAL A 83 -9.33 1.64 12.28
N LEU A 84 -9.44 0.56 13.06
CA LEU A 84 -10.63 0.25 13.85
C LEU A 84 -10.89 1.29 14.95
N ALA A 85 -9.84 1.83 15.59
CA ALA A 85 -9.98 2.87 16.60
C ALA A 85 -10.41 4.23 16.02
N ALA A 86 -10.29 4.43 14.71
CA ALA A 86 -10.68 5.64 14.01
C ALA A 86 -12.04 5.54 13.30
N GLY A 87 -12.64 4.35 13.24
CA GLY A 87 -13.99 4.12 12.71
C GLY A 87 -15.05 4.39 13.76
#